data_AF-A0A3C1UF73-F1
#
_entry.id   AF-A0A3C1UF73-F1
#
_cell.length_a   1.000
_cell.length_b   1.000
_cell.length_c   1.000
_cell.angle_alpha   90.00
_cell.angle_beta   90.00
_cell.angle_gamma   90.00
#
_symmetry.space_group_name_H-M   'P 1'
#
loop_
_entity.id
_entity.type
_entity.pdbx_description
1 polymer ?
#
loop_
_entity_poly.entity_id
_entity_poly.type
_entity_poly.pdbx_seq_one_letter_code
_entity_poly.pdbx_strand_id
1 'polypeptide(L)'
;ATQIVAFQKDAKAAHVKQMHRVFALLGSGNYAGAWQEQLNLEKMMAADHQAYERALYPLYDLSNAMFMACPSRQGVSMQQDPLQAIQLVRNVYVRGVGIEDANKFLGADDIELSIDIIKNMVEKQLIEDVKATHTADAYRELLTVLDNNHPAYKYAAEQVAILEFDESCKTVAGCHAYLRNYPNSPLIEKAKAQLLKLEFTHAKEVNDEKTWNKFISDYQFVSEASTQVGEARKALTHLQETRLCNKATTLAELDDYASSHRRDVANRVFVAYDNLVNLPTHSYRFMSLKLNFNGFVGSVDETITETSGTVTLNRYKFNAQGLLTEAYNGHTRVLTQYTYAYDAKHGYYLVGKKEKGKSYAYKC
;
A
#
# COMPACT_ATOMS: atom_id res chain seq x y z
N ALA A 1 3.81 -26.42 43.03
CA ALA A 1 4.73 -25.26 43.00
C ALA A 1 5.98 -25.64 43.78
N THR A 2 7.06 -25.95 43.10
CA THR A 2 8.34 -26.34 43.73
C THR A 2 8.96 -25.08 44.34
N GLN A 3 9.18 -25.06 45.66
CA GLN A 3 9.78 -23.93 46.37
C GLN A 3 11.19 -23.65 45.82
N ILE A 4 11.37 -22.51 45.15
CA ILE A 4 12.69 -21.93 44.89
C ILE A 4 13.17 -21.39 46.25
N VAL A 5 14.25 -21.95 46.78
CA VAL A 5 14.84 -21.51 48.05
C VAL A 5 15.94 -20.52 47.70
N ALA A 6 15.70 -19.23 47.95
CA ALA A 6 16.69 -18.18 47.72
C ALA A 6 18.00 -18.45 48.51
N PHE A 7 19.12 -17.89 48.05
CA PHE A 7 20.45 -17.98 48.69
C PHE A 7 20.49 -17.45 50.14
N GLN A 8 19.40 -16.85 50.61
CA GLN A 8 19.20 -16.32 51.97
C GLN A 8 19.54 -17.32 53.10
N LYS A 9 19.49 -18.64 52.87
CA LYS A 9 19.66 -19.61 53.96
C LYS A 9 21.09 -19.73 54.49
N ASP A 10 22.12 -19.42 53.70
CA ASP A 10 23.52 -19.48 54.17
C ASP A 10 24.45 -18.57 53.34
N ALA A 11 24.47 -17.27 53.68
CA ALA A 11 25.39 -16.30 53.08
C ALA A 11 26.89 -16.63 53.28
N LYS A 12 27.22 -17.59 54.16
CA LYS A 12 28.61 -18.04 54.39
C LYS A 12 28.97 -19.27 53.56
N ALA A 13 28.01 -19.87 52.86
CA ALA A 13 28.26 -21.02 52.02
C ALA A 13 29.30 -20.71 50.95
N ALA A 14 30.15 -21.69 50.65
CA ALA A 14 31.29 -21.50 49.75
C ALA A 14 30.86 -21.05 48.35
N HIS A 15 29.72 -21.56 47.84
CA HIS A 15 29.17 -21.20 46.53
C HIS A 15 28.62 -19.76 46.50
N VAL A 16 28.05 -19.25 47.60
CA VAL A 16 27.60 -17.84 47.70
C VAL A 16 28.80 -16.89 47.71
N LYS A 17 29.86 -17.23 48.45
CA LYS A 17 31.12 -16.45 48.43
C LYS A 17 31.79 -16.46 47.07
N GLN A 18 31.75 -17.59 46.39
CA GLN A 18 32.28 -17.72 45.04
C GLN A 18 31.48 -16.84 44.06
N MET A 19 30.14 -16.86 44.17
CA MET A 19 29.27 -15.99 43.37
C MET A 19 29.52 -14.49 43.64
N HIS A 20 29.85 -14.13 44.88
CA HIS A 20 30.20 -12.75 45.22
C HIS A 20 31.45 -12.28 44.48
N ARG A 21 32.47 -13.15 44.36
CA ARG A 21 33.68 -12.85 43.58
C ARG A 21 33.38 -12.67 42.10
N VAL A 22 32.49 -13.50 41.54
CA VAL A 22 32.02 -13.36 40.16
C VAL A 22 31.44 -11.95 39.95
N PHE A 23 30.51 -11.53 40.81
CA PHE A 23 29.87 -10.22 40.67
C PHE A 23 30.80 -9.03 40.98
N ALA A 24 31.73 -9.14 41.93
CA ALA A 24 32.71 -8.08 42.17
C ALA A 24 33.63 -7.86 40.96
N LEU A 25 34.00 -8.94 40.26
CA LEU A 25 34.76 -8.87 39.02
C LEU A 25 33.93 -8.37 37.84
N LEU A 26 32.65 -8.75 37.75
CA LEU A 26 31.72 -8.22 36.75
C LEU A 26 31.46 -6.73 36.94
N GLY A 27 31.23 -6.27 38.18
CA GLY A 27 30.99 -4.87 38.52
C GLY A 27 32.18 -3.98 38.19
N SER A 28 33.41 -4.49 38.34
CA SER A 28 34.65 -3.80 37.95
C SER A 28 35.01 -3.94 36.45
N GLY A 29 34.19 -4.64 35.65
CA GLY A 29 34.42 -4.86 34.23
C GLY A 29 35.54 -5.86 33.90
N ASN A 30 36.01 -6.65 34.87
CA ASN A 30 36.97 -7.73 34.66
C ASN A 30 36.27 -9.05 34.30
N TYR A 31 35.71 -9.12 33.09
CA TYR A 31 34.95 -10.28 32.63
C TYR A 31 35.80 -11.55 32.48
N ALA A 32 37.07 -11.43 32.08
CA ALA A 32 37.97 -12.59 32.01
C ALA A 32 38.20 -13.21 33.38
N GLY A 33 38.45 -12.39 34.41
CA GLY A 33 38.57 -12.84 35.79
C GLY A 33 37.26 -13.41 36.32
N ALA A 34 36.14 -12.70 36.08
CA ALA A 34 34.82 -13.17 36.48
C ALA A 34 34.49 -14.54 35.88
N TRP A 35 34.86 -14.76 34.61
CA TRP A 35 34.66 -16.04 33.93
C TRP A 35 35.45 -17.18 34.56
N GLN A 36 36.69 -16.94 35.02
CA GLN A 36 37.45 -17.95 35.76
C GLN A 36 36.78 -18.30 37.09
N GLU A 37 36.27 -17.30 37.81
CA GLU A 37 35.53 -17.53 39.06
C GLU A 37 34.19 -18.23 38.80
N GLN A 38 33.52 -17.99 37.67
CA GLN A 38 32.31 -18.69 37.22
C GLN A 38 32.60 -20.16 36.93
N LEU A 39 33.68 -20.47 36.20
CA LEU A 39 34.09 -21.86 35.95
C LEU A 39 34.44 -22.61 37.24
N ASN A 40 35.02 -21.92 38.23
CA ASN A 40 35.26 -22.49 39.56
C ASN A 40 33.96 -22.77 40.31
N LEU A 41 32.97 -21.87 40.21
CA LEU A 41 31.64 -22.10 40.74
C LEU A 41 30.98 -23.33 40.10
N GLU A 42 31.01 -23.45 38.77
CA GLU A 42 30.47 -24.60 38.04
C GLU A 42 31.10 -25.93 38.48
N LYS A 43 32.42 -25.96 38.73
CA LYS A 43 33.11 -27.14 39.28
C LYS A 43 32.61 -27.52 40.67
N MET A 44 32.32 -26.53 41.53
CA MET A 44 31.74 -26.77 42.85
C MET A 44 30.31 -27.33 42.76
N MET A 45 29.58 -26.95 41.71
CA MET A 45 28.21 -27.38 41.45
C MET A 45 28.10 -28.73 40.74
N ALA A 46 29.21 -29.30 40.26
CA ALA A 46 29.21 -30.47 39.38
C ALA A 46 28.49 -31.71 39.95
N ALA A 47 28.42 -31.86 41.28
CA ALA A 47 27.75 -32.99 41.93
C ALA A 47 26.22 -32.86 41.99
N ASP A 48 25.65 -31.65 42.00
CA ASP A 48 24.20 -31.41 42.06
C ASP A 48 23.83 -30.03 41.46
N HIS A 49 24.05 -29.89 40.16
CA HIS A 49 23.93 -28.62 39.44
C HIS A 49 22.56 -27.94 39.67
N GLN A 50 21.48 -28.73 39.64
CA GLN A 50 20.12 -28.22 39.76
C GLN A 50 19.80 -27.69 41.17
N ALA A 51 20.35 -28.30 42.22
CA ALA A 51 20.16 -27.79 43.58
C ALA A 51 20.89 -26.45 43.77
N TYR A 52 22.09 -26.31 43.21
CA TYR A 52 22.87 -25.07 43.30
C TYR A 52 22.30 -23.94 42.45
N GLU A 53 21.80 -24.22 41.25
CA GLU A 53 21.10 -23.20 40.44
C GLU A 53 19.89 -22.64 41.19
N ARG A 54 19.11 -23.52 41.86
CA ARG A 54 18.00 -23.08 42.70
C ARG A 54 18.47 -22.28 43.91
N ALA A 55 19.58 -22.69 44.54
CA ALA A 55 20.13 -22.01 45.71
C ALA A 55 20.69 -20.63 45.37
N LEU A 56 21.23 -20.43 44.16
CA LEU A 56 21.81 -19.16 43.71
C LEU A 56 20.83 -18.29 42.92
N TYR A 57 19.64 -18.76 42.60
CA TYR A 57 18.65 -17.98 41.88
C TYR A 57 18.27 -16.69 42.66
N PRO A 58 18.19 -15.51 42.02
CA PRO A 58 18.36 -15.23 40.58
C PRO A 58 19.79 -14.88 40.16
N LEU A 59 20.77 -14.86 41.07
CA LEU A 59 22.14 -14.40 40.81
C LEU A 59 22.82 -15.18 39.68
N TYR A 60 22.58 -16.49 39.58
CA TYR A 60 23.16 -17.32 38.50
C TYR A 60 22.65 -16.93 37.11
N ASP A 61 21.35 -16.66 36.97
CA ASP A 61 20.77 -16.20 35.70
C ASP A 61 21.29 -14.80 35.34
N LEU A 62 21.49 -13.95 36.34
CA LEU A 62 22.01 -12.59 36.15
C LEU A 62 23.49 -12.57 35.75
N SER A 63 24.34 -13.42 36.33
CA SER A 63 25.75 -13.49 35.93
C SER A 63 25.89 -14.03 34.51
N ASN A 64 25.10 -15.06 34.16
CA ASN A 64 25.04 -15.60 32.79
C ASN A 64 24.56 -14.54 31.79
N ALA A 65 23.54 -13.75 32.13
CA ALA A 65 23.11 -12.65 31.28
C ALA A 65 24.22 -11.63 31.04
N MET A 66 24.99 -11.25 32.07
CA MET A 66 26.14 -10.34 31.91
C MET A 66 27.24 -10.94 31.03
N PHE A 67 27.53 -12.24 31.14
CA PHE A 67 28.50 -12.90 30.26
C PHE A 67 28.02 -13.00 28.81
N MET A 68 26.75 -13.35 28.59
CA MET A 68 26.16 -13.40 27.24
C MET A 68 26.13 -12.03 26.56
N ALA A 69 25.97 -10.95 27.34
CA ALA A 69 25.95 -9.57 26.87
C ALA A 69 27.31 -8.85 27.01
N CYS A 70 28.41 -9.57 27.25
CA CYS A 70 29.71 -8.92 27.37
C CYS A 70 30.23 -8.49 25.99
N PRO A 71 30.98 -7.38 25.87
CA PRO A 71 31.58 -6.96 24.61
C PRO A 71 32.53 -8.01 24.00
N SER A 72 32.48 -8.17 22.66
CA SER A 72 33.28 -9.11 21.86
C SER A 72 34.80 -8.82 21.88
N ARG A 73 35.46 -9.08 23.02
CA ARG A 73 36.95 -9.08 23.19
C ARG A 73 37.44 -9.46 24.59
N GLN A 74 36.57 -9.87 25.52
CA GLN A 74 36.92 -9.93 26.94
C GLN A 74 37.37 -11.32 27.46
N GLY A 75 37.82 -12.22 26.58
CA GLY A 75 38.40 -13.51 27.01
C GLY A 75 37.40 -14.49 27.64
N VAL A 76 36.10 -14.29 27.41
CA VAL A 76 35.02 -15.18 27.83
C VAL A 76 34.76 -16.21 26.73
N SER A 77 34.68 -17.49 27.07
CA SER A 77 34.45 -18.57 26.09
C SER A 77 32.96 -18.89 25.87
N MET A 78 32.07 -18.21 26.58
CA MET A 78 30.63 -18.30 26.43
C MET A 78 30.19 -17.70 25.08
N GLN A 79 29.21 -18.33 24.43
CA GLN A 79 28.58 -17.75 23.25
C GLN A 79 27.90 -16.43 23.63
N GLN A 80 28.21 -15.38 22.88
CA GLN A 80 27.58 -14.07 23.05
C GLN A 80 26.20 -14.10 22.39
N ASP A 81 25.19 -13.78 23.19
CA ASP A 81 23.79 -13.72 22.78
C ASP A 81 23.04 -12.73 23.68
N PRO A 82 23.13 -11.41 23.38
CA PRO A 82 22.45 -10.40 24.19
C PRO A 82 20.91 -10.54 24.16
N LEU A 83 20.34 -11.21 23.16
CA LEU A 83 18.91 -11.46 23.09
C LEU A 83 18.50 -12.52 24.12
N GLN A 84 19.27 -13.61 24.22
CA GLN A 84 19.09 -14.59 25.30
C GLN A 84 19.37 -13.96 26.67
N ALA A 85 20.39 -13.10 26.77
CA ALA A 85 20.71 -12.39 28.00
C ALA A 85 19.53 -11.55 28.53
N ILE A 86 18.88 -10.76 27.67
CA ILE A 86 17.75 -9.93 28.11
C ILE A 86 16.54 -10.78 28.48
N GLN A 87 16.35 -11.95 27.85
CA GLN A 87 15.30 -12.90 28.24
C GLN A 87 15.55 -13.47 29.64
N LEU A 88 16.81 -13.79 30.00
CA LEU A 88 17.17 -14.22 31.35
C LEU A 88 16.83 -13.14 32.37
N VAL A 89 17.22 -11.89 32.12
CA VAL A 89 16.90 -10.75 33.02
C VAL A 89 15.38 -10.56 33.14
N ARG A 90 14.62 -10.60 32.04
CA ARG A 90 13.15 -10.50 32.08
C ARG A 90 12.51 -11.64 32.86
N ASN A 91 13.02 -12.87 32.73
CA ASN A 91 12.53 -14.02 33.49
C ASN A 91 12.70 -13.83 35.00
N VAL A 92 13.76 -13.15 35.44
CA VAL A 92 13.94 -12.78 36.86
C VAL A 92 12.80 -11.91 37.36
N TYR A 93 12.45 -10.83 36.63
CA TYR A 93 11.31 -9.97 36.97
C TYR A 93 9.98 -10.71 36.90
N VAL A 94 9.75 -11.53 35.86
CA VAL A 94 8.49 -12.26 35.66
C VAL A 94 8.25 -13.28 36.78
N ARG A 95 9.31 -14.00 37.20
CA ARG A 95 9.21 -14.96 38.31
C ARG A 95 9.05 -14.24 39.66
N GLY A 96 9.64 -13.06 39.83
CA GLY A 96 9.48 -12.24 41.04
C GLY A 96 10.14 -12.81 42.30
N VAL A 97 10.94 -13.88 42.19
CA VAL A 97 11.52 -14.58 43.34
C VAL A 97 12.93 -14.04 43.64
N GLY A 98 13.20 -13.69 44.90
CA GLY A 98 14.55 -13.35 45.38
C GLY A 98 15.12 -12.02 44.87
N ILE A 99 14.28 -11.15 44.30
CA ILE A 99 14.69 -9.85 43.72
C ILE A 99 15.28 -8.91 44.78
N GLU A 100 14.61 -8.76 45.92
CA GLU A 100 15.07 -7.88 47.01
C GLU A 100 16.42 -8.33 47.55
N ASP A 101 16.58 -9.64 47.77
CA ASP A 101 17.84 -10.20 48.25
C ASP A 101 18.95 -10.05 47.23
N ALA A 102 18.66 -10.35 45.96
CA ALA A 102 19.63 -10.20 44.89
C ALA A 102 20.10 -8.76 44.77
N ASN A 103 19.20 -7.77 44.82
CA ASN A 103 19.60 -6.36 44.84
C ASN A 103 20.42 -5.99 46.08
N LYS A 104 20.10 -6.54 47.26
CA LYS A 104 20.92 -6.34 48.47
C LYS A 104 22.32 -6.95 48.33
N PHE A 105 22.42 -8.13 47.73
CA PHE A 105 23.69 -8.80 47.46
C PHE A 105 24.52 -8.04 46.44
N LEU A 106 23.91 -7.65 45.32
CA LEU A 106 24.55 -6.90 44.24
C LEU A 106 24.95 -5.48 44.66
N GLY A 107 24.22 -4.87 45.60
CA GLY A 107 24.52 -3.56 46.14
C GLY A 107 25.62 -3.53 47.21
N ALA A 108 26.37 -4.62 47.40
CA ALA A 108 27.56 -4.60 48.26
C ALA A 108 28.60 -3.60 47.71
N ASP A 109 29.34 -2.94 48.61
CA ASP A 109 30.26 -1.85 48.28
C ASP A 109 31.36 -2.22 47.26
N ASP A 110 31.71 -3.50 47.14
CA ASP A 110 32.71 -3.99 46.19
C ASP A 110 32.10 -4.57 44.89
N ILE A 111 30.78 -4.58 44.76
CA ILE A 111 30.04 -5.01 43.57
C ILE A 111 29.37 -3.80 42.89
N GLU A 112 28.65 -2.98 43.64
CA GLU A 112 27.96 -1.76 43.16
C GLU A 112 27.02 -1.99 41.96
N LEU A 113 26.34 -3.14 41.91
CA LEU A 113 25.36 -3.48 40.86
C LEU A 113 23.93 -3.48 41.40
N SER A 114 22.99 -3.56 40.48
CA SER A 114 21.59 -3.88 40.73
C SER A 114 21.03 -4.64 39.53
N ILE A 115 19.88 -5.29 39.70
CA ILE A 115 19.21 -5.96 38.57
C ILE A 115 18.89 -4.95 37.46
N ASP A 116 18.52 -3.71 37.81
CA ASP A 116 18.26 -2.64 36.84
C ASP A 116 19.54 -2.19 36.10
N ILE A 117 20.68 -2.11 36.79
CA ILE A 117 21.97 -1.82 36.16
C ILE A 117 22.33 -2.92 35.16
N ILE A 118 22.16 -4.19 35.57
CA ILE A 118 22.41 -5.35 34.70
C ILE A 118 21.47 -5.32 33.49
N LYS A 119 20.18 -5.05 33.69
CA LYS A 119 19.21 -4.86 32.59
C LYS A 119 19.69 -3.81 31.60
N ASN A 120 20.05 -2.62 32.08
CA ASN A 120 20.49 -1.51 31.23
C ASN A 120 21.79 -1.84 30.46
N MET A 121 22.72 -2.57 31.08
CA MET A 121 23.95 -3.03 30.42
C MET A 121 23.64 -4.01 29.28
N VAL A 122 22.78 -4.99 29.55
CA VAL A 122 22.36 -6.00 28.58
C VAL A 122 21.60 -5.36 27.42
N GLU A 123 20.64 -4.47 27.71
CA GLU A 123 19.89 -3.72 26.69
C GLU A 123 20.83 -2.87 25.83
N LYS A 124 21.81 -2.21 26.44
CA LYS A 124 22.81 -1.41 25.70
C LYS A 124 23.58 -2.27 24.71
N GLN A 125 24.13 -3.41 25.15
CA GLN A 125 24.89 -4.29 24.23
C GLN A 125 23.99 -4.84 23.12
N LEU A 126 22.77 -5.28 23.46
CA LEU A 126 21.81 -5.77 22.46
C LEU A 126 21.50 -4.71 21.40
N ILE A 127 21.30 -3.45 21.81
CA ILE A 127 21.05 -2.34 20.89
C ILE A 127 22.27 -2.08 19.99
N GLU A 128 23.49 -2.15 20.53
CA GLU A 128 24.71 -2.00 19.74
C GLU A 128 24.86 -3.11 18.69
N ASP A 129 24.59 -4.36 19.06
CA ASP A 129 24.68 -5.51 18.17
C ASP A 129 23.60 -5.49 17.06
N VAL A 130 22.38 -5.11 17.42
CA VAL A 130 21.28 -4.92 16.45
C VAL A 130 21.62 -3.80 15.46
N LYS A 131 22.21 -2.69 15.95
CA LYS A 131 22.66 -1.59 15.08
C LYS A 131 23.78 -2.03 14.14
N ALA A 132 24.70 -2.88 14.61
CA ALA A 132 25.79 -3.40 13.78
C ALA A 132 25.29 -4.39 12.73
N THR A 133 24.30 -5.22 13.06
CA THR A 133 23.69 -6.20 12.16
C THR A 133 22.83 -5.52 11.10
N HIS A 134 22.08 -4.49 11.49
CA HIS A 134 21.30 -3.63 10.61
C HIS A 134 20.29 -4.37 9.70
N THR A 135 19.58 -5.35 10.23
CA THR A 135 18.52 -6.08 9.51
C THR A 135 17.14 -5.83 10.14
N ALA A 136 16.08 -5.93 9.33
CA ALA A 136 14.71 -5.76 9.81
C ALA A 136 14.37 -6.78 10.90
N ASP A 137 14.79 -8.04 10.74
CA ASP A 137 14.55 -9.11 11.72
C ASP A 137 15.22 -8.83 13.06
N ALA A 138 16.48 -8.38 13.07
CA ALA A 138 17.17 -8.02 14.31
C ALA A 138 16.46 -6.86 15.04
N TYR A 139 16.00 -5.83 14.31
CA TYR A 139 15.22 -4.76 14.92
C TYR A 139 13.84 -5.23 15.41
N ARG A 140 13.17 -6.15 14.73
CA ARG A 140 11.89 -6.72 15.19
C ARG A 140 12.07 -7.51 16.48
N GLU A 141 13.11 -8.33 16.58
CA GLU A 141 13.44 -9.06 17.81
C GLU A 141 13.68 -8.10 18.97
N LEU A 142 14.43 -7.01 18.74
CA LEU A 142 14.64 -5.95 19.72
C LEU A 142 13.32 -5.35 20.24
N LEU A 143 12.35 -5.11 19.36
CA LEU A 143 11.03 -4.58 19.75
C LEU A 143 10.22 -5.55 20.63
N THR A 144 10.51 -6.85 20.61
CA THR A 144 9.82 -7.83 21.48
C THR A 144 10.32 -7.81 22.93
N VAL A 145 11.50 -7.22 23.16
CA VAL A 145 12.18 -7.23 24.46
C VAL A 145 12.28 -5.86 25.11
N LEU A 146 12.29 -4.77 24.35
CA LEU A 146 12.28 -3.41 24.87
C LEU A 146 10.89 -2.96 25.34
N ASP A 147 10.86 -2.17 26.41
CA ASP A 147 9.65 -1.44 26.81
C ASP A 147 9.30 -0.37 25.76
N ASN A 148 8.01 -0.15 25.48
CA ASN A 148 7.55 0.83 24.47
C ASN A 148 8.03 2.28 24.75
N ASN A 149 8.32 2.59 26.02
CA ASN A 149 8.82 3.89 26.46
C ASN A 149 10.35 4.00 26.38
N HIS A 150 11.06 2.91 26.06
CA HIS A 150 12.50 2.91 25.93
C HIS A 150 12.93 3.79 24.74
N PRO A 151 13.92 4.70 24.88
CA PRO A 151 14.31 5.61 23.79
C PRO A 151 14.68 4.90 22.48
N ALA A 152 15.27 3.71 22.56
CA ALA A 152 15.63 2.91 21.38
C ALA A 152 14.44 2.21 20.71
N TYR A 153 13.28 2.08 21.37
CA TYR A 153 12.11 1.42 20.81
C TYR A 153 11.60 2.15 19.56
N LYS A 154 11.39 3.46 19.67
CA LYS A 154 10.94 4.28 18.53
C LYS A 154 11.93 4.23 17.36
N TYR A 155 13.22 4.34 17.67
CA TYR A 155 14.27 4.22 16.66
C TYR A 155 14.23 2.87 15.94
N ALA A 156 14.14 1.76 16.69
CA ALA A 156 14.05 0.42 16.10
C ALA A 156 12.81 0.26 15.20
N ALA A 157 11.65 0.72 15.66
CA ALA A 157 10.42 0.69 14.86
C ALA A 157 10.54 1.48 13.55
N GLU A 158 11.20 2.64 13.58
CA GLU A 158 11.50 3.43 12.38
C GLU A 158 12.45 2.68 11.44
N GLN A 159 13.49 2.01 11.97
CA GLN A 159 14.42 1.23 11.15
C GLN A 159 13.75 0.02 10.47
N VAL A 160 12.88 -0.70 11.17
CA VAL A 160 12.06 -1.78 10.58
C VAL A 160 11.27 -1.25 9.38
N ALA A 161 10.56 -0.13 9.56
CA ALA A 161 9.78 0.49 8.49
C ALA A 161 10.66 0.94 7.31
N ILE A 162 11.88 1.43 7.56
CA ILE A 162 12.82 1.85 6.51
C ILE A 162 13.33 0.65 5.71
N LEU A 163 13.83 -0.38 6.41
CA LEU A 163 14.45 -1.55 5.77
C LEU A 163 13.45 -2.37 4.94
N GLU A 164 12.18 -2.39 5.33
CA GLU A 164 11.14 -3.14 4.63
C GLU A 164 10.50 -2.39 3.47
N PHE A 165 10.76 -1.10 3.33
CA PHE A 165 10.06 -0.26 2.37
C PHE A 165 10.23 -0.74 0.94
N ASP A 166 11.48 -0.98 0.52
CA ASP A 166 11.80 -1.30 -0.87
C ASP A 166 11.23 -2.67 -1.29
N GLU A 167 11.08 -3.61 -0.36
CA GLU A 167 10.45 -4.90 -0.63
C GLU A 167 8.93 -4.83 -0.60
N SER A 168 8.39 -4.13 0.38
CA SER A 168 6.93 -4.01 0.58
C SER A 168 6.28 -3.21 -0.55
N CYS A 169 6.89 -2.11 -0.98
CA CYS A 169 6.26 -1.17 -1.91
C CYS A 169 6.60 -1.44 -3.41
N LYS A 170 6.80 -2.71 -3.79
CA LYS A 170 7.01 -3.12 -5.19
C LYS A 170 5.72 -3.26 -6.00
N THR A 171 4.60 -3.52 -5.32
CA THR A 171 3.28 -3.74 -5.93
C THR A 171 2.24 -2.84 -5.27
N VAL A 172 1.11 -2.61 -5.94
CA VAL A 172 -0.02 -1.84 -5.38
C VAL A 172 -0.47 -2.43 -4.03
N ALA A 173 -0.70 -3.76 -3.99
CA ALA A 173 -1.11 -4.45 -2.78
C ALA A 173 -0.07 -4.35 -1.66
N GLY A 174 1.21 -4.48 -1.99
CA GLY A 174 2.31 -4.37 -1.03
C GLY A 174 2.46 -2.95 -0.47
N CYS A 175 2.34 -1.91 -1.30
CA CYS A 175 2.32 -0.52 -0.84
C CYS A 175 1.14 -0.23 0.10
N HIS A 176 -0.06 -0.75 -0.19
CA HIS A 176 -1.19 -0.64 0.73
C HIS A 176 -0.93 -1.33 2.06
N ALA A 177 -0.34 -2.53 2.05
CA ALA A 177 0.04 -3.24 3.26
C ALA A 177 1.07 -2.43 4.08
N TYR A 178 2.06 -1.84 3.41
CA TYR A 178 3.06 -0.98 4.05
C TYR A 178 2.41 0.24 4.73
N LEU A 179 1.57 0.99 4.02
CA LEU A 179 0.88 2.17 4.55
C LEU A 179 -0.01 1.82 5.76
N ARG A 180 -0.59 0.61 5.77
CA ARG A 180 -1.40 0.11 6.88
C ARG A 180 -0.56 -0.31 8.09
N ASN A 181 0.54 -1.02 7.85
CA ASN A 181 1.37 -1.58 8.92
C ASN A 181 2.31 -0.52 9.54
N TYR A 182 2.68 0.51 8.76
CA TYR A 182 3.61 1.55 9.18
C TYR A 182 3.02 2.97 9.00
N PRO A 183 1.90 3.30 9.67
CA PRO A 183 1.19 4.56 9.48
C PRO A 183 2.00 5.80 9.90
N ASN A 184 2.97 5.62 10.80
CA ASN A 184 3.86 6.67 11.28
C ASN A 184 5.29 6.56 10.69
N SER A 185 5.46 5.82 9.60
CA SER A 185 6.76 5.67 8.96
C SER A 185 7.31 7.03 8.50
N PRO A 186 8.62 7.29 8.65
CA PRO A 186 9.26 8.44 8.02
C PRO A 186 9.17 8.41 6.49
N LEU A 187 8.82 7.25 5.90
CA LEU A 187 8.65 7.05 4.46
C LEU A 187 7.19 7.09 4.01
N ILE A 188 6.24 7.53 4.84
CA ILE A 188 4.80 7.50 4.50
C ILE A 188 4.49 8.27 3.21
N GLU A 189 5.09 9.45 3.02
CA GLU A 189 4.89 10.25 1.81
C GLU A 189 5.55 9.62 0.58
N LYS A 190 6.72 8.98 0.76
CA LYS A 190 7.39 8.19 -0.29
C LYS A 190 6.52 6.99 -0.70
N ALA A 191 5.88 6.31 0.26
CA ALA A 191 4.98 5.20 0.02
C ALA A 191 3.72 5.63 -0.75
N LYS A 192 3.10 6.76 -0.38
CA LYS A 192 1.96 7.32 -1.10
C LYS A 192 2.31 7.68 -2.55
N ALA A 193 3.46 8.33 -2.76
CA ALA A 193 3.93 8.68 -4.11
C ALA A 193 4.22 7.44 -4.97
N GLN A 194 4.82 6.41 -4.38
CA GLN A 194 5.08 5.15 -5.06
C GLN A 194 3.78 4.41 -5.41
N LEU A 195 2.80 4.37 -4.50
CA LEU A 195 1.48 3.79 -4.75
C LEU A 195 0.77 4.50 -5.91
N LEU A 196 0.74 5.84 -5.91
CA LEU A 196 0.19 6.65 -7.00
C LEU A 196 0.83 6.28 -8.35
N LYS A 197 2.17 6.18 -8.39
CA LYS A 197 2.90 5.80 -9.60
C LYS A 197 2.52 4.39 -10.08
N LEU A 198 2.43 3.43 -9.18
CA LEU A 198 2.08 2.04 -9.51
C LEU A 198 0.63 1.93 -10.01
N GLU A 199 -0.33 2.56 -9.34
CA GLU A 199 -1.74 2.54 -9.77
C GLU A 199 -1.93 3.26 -11.11
N PHE A 200 -1.23 4.37 -11.34
CA PHE A 200 -1.26 5.05 -12.64
C PHE A 200 -0.66 4.19 -13.76
N THR A 201 0.48 3.54 -13.49
CA THR A 201 1.12 2.63 -14.46
C THR A 201 0.20 1.46 -14.80
N HIS A 202 -0.41 0.85 -13.78
CA HIS A 202 -1.38 -0.22 -13.96
C HIS A 202 -2.58 0.24 -14.81
N ALA A 203 -3.11 1.43 -14.54
CA ALA A 203 -4.20 1.99 -15.33
C ALA A 203 -3.82 2.20 -16.81
N LYS A 204 -2.59 2.62 -17.09
CA LYS A 204 -2.05 2.72 -18.46
C LYS A 204 -1.92 1.36 -19.15
N GLU A 205 -1.50 0.33 -18.43
CA GLU A 205 -1.30 -1.01 -18.98
C GLU A 205 -2.63 -1.70 -19.32
N VAL A 206 -3.61 -1.61 -18.41
CA VAL A 206 -4.94 -2.19 -18.61
C VAL A 206 -5.74 -1.38 -19.64
N ASN A 207 -5.66 -0.05 -19.55
CA ASN A 207 -6.27 0.91 -20.47
C ASN A 207 -7.76 0.67 -20.75
N ASP A 208 -8.56 0.50 -19.70
CA ASP A 208 -10.02 0.36 -19.80
C ASP A 208 -10.78 1.43 -18.99
N GLU A 209 -12.06 1.64 -19.32
CA GLU A 209 -12.89 2.67 -18.68
C GLU A 209 -13.01 2.45 -17.16
N LYS A 210 -13.09 1.19 -16.70
CA LYS A 210 -13.29 0.86 -15.28
C LYS A 210 -12.08 1.27 -14.45
N THR A 211 -10.89 0.96 -14.93
CA THR A 211 -9.62 1.19 -14.24
C THR A 211 -9.29 2.67 -14.22
N TRP A 212 -9.55 3.39 -15.32
CA TRP A 212 -9.41 4.85 -15.34
C TRP A 212 -10.39 5.56 -14.38
N ASN A 213 -11.65 5.14 -14.37
CA ASN A 213 -12.64 5.71 -13.44
C ASN A 213 -12.26 5.49 -11.98
N LYS A 214 -11.78 4.29 -11.62
CA LYS A 214 -11.26 4.01 -10.27
C LYS A 214 -10.09 4.94 -9.93
N PHE A 215 -9.08 5.02 -10.80
CA PHE A 215 -7.93 5.89 -10.57
C PHE A 215 -8.33 7.36 -10.36
N ILE A 216 -9.21 7.88 -11.21
CA ILE A 216 -9.71 9.26 -11.09
C ILE A 216 -10.46 9.44 -9.76
N SER A 217 -11.34 8.51 -9.40
CA SER A 217 -12.09 8.58 -8.15
C SER A 217 -11.17 8.62 -6.93
N ASP A 218 -10.16 7.76 -6.91
CA ASP A 218 -9.23 7.60 -5.79
C ASP A 218 -8.30 8.83 -5.62
N TYR A 219 -7.96 9.52 -6.73
CA TYR A 219 -6.93 10.57 -6.73
C TYR A 219 -7.39 11.98 -7.10
N GLN A 220 -8.64 12.21 -7.52
CA GLN A 220 -9.09 13.54 -7.98
C GLN A 220 -9.01 14.66 -6.94
N PHE A 221 -8.92 14.32 -5.66
CA PHE A 221 -8.78 15.29 -4.56
C PHE A 221 -7.36 15.33 -3.97
N VAL A 222 -6.42 14.56 -4.52
CA VAL A 222 -5.01 14.55 -4.10
C VAL A 222 -4.24 15.57 -4.96
N SER A 223 -3.78 16.66 -4.36
CA SER A 223 -3.11 17.78 -5.04
C SER A 223 -1.92 17.34 -5.90
N GLU A 224 -1.10 16.44 -5.35
CA GLU A 224 0.12 15.90 -5.94
C GLU A 224 -0.16 14.99 -7.14
N ALA A 225 -1.39 14.50 -7.28
CA ALA A 225 -1.82 13.63 -8.38
C ALA A 225 -2.51 14.39 -9.53
N SER A 226 -2.62 15.72 -9.45
CA SER A 226 -3.38 16.55 -10.40
C SER A 226 -2.99 16.33 -11.87
N THR A 227 -1.69 16.21 -12.16
CA THR A 227 -1.17 15.92 -13.51
C THR A 227 -1.64 14.55 -14.01
N GLN A 228 -1.44 13.50 -13.21
CA GLN A 228 -1.82 12.13 -13.55
C GLN A 228 -3.34 11.98 -13.69
N VAL A 229 -4.11 12.65 -12.83
CA VAL A 229 -5.59 12.70 -12.94
C VAL A 229 -6.00 13.39 -14.24
N GLY A 230 -5.34 14.47 -14.63
CA GLY A 230 -5.56 15.14 -15.91
C GLY A 230 -5.27 14.23 -17.11
N GLU A 231 -4.19 13.46 -17.06
CA GLU A 231 -3.87 12.45 -18.08
C GLU A 231 -4.88 11.31 -18.11
N ALA A 232 -5.26 10.78 -16.94
CA ALA A 232 -6.27 9.73 -16.83
C ALA A 232 -7.63 10.16 -17.40
N ARG A 233 -8.06 11.41 -17.14
CA ARG A 233 -9.30 11.96 -17.73
C ARG A 233 -9.22 12.01 -19.25
N LYS A 234 -8.09 12.45 -19.82
CA LYS A 234 -7.89 12.47 -21.27
C LYS A 234 -7.94 11.06 -21.87
N ALA A 235 -7.27 10.09 -21.23
CA ALA A 235 -7.27 8.71 -21.67
C ALA A 235 -8.68 8.09 -21.62
N LEU A 236 -9.42 8.33 -20.54
CA LEU A 236 -10.81 7.90 -20.40
C LEU A 236 -11.71 8.50 -21.48
N THR A 237 -11.65 9.82 -21.69
CA THR A 237 -12.43 10.50 -22.73
C THR A 237 -12.12 9.91 -24.12
N HIS A 238 -10.84 9.68 -24.44
CA HIS A 238 -10.45 9.08 -25.71
C HIS A 238 -10.98 7.64 -25.90
N LEU A 239 -10.96 6.81 -24.85
CA LEU A 239 -11.54 5.46 -24.87
C LEU A 239 -13.05 5.50 -25.09
N GLN A 240 -13.75 6.37 -24.37
CA GLN A 240 -15.20 6.53 -24.49
C GLN A 240 -15.58 6.99 -25.89
N GLU A 241 -14.88 7.97 -26.44
CA GLU A 241 -15.06 8.41 -27.83
C GLU A 241 -14.85 7.24 -28.78
N THR A 242 -13.71 6.54 -28.70
CA THR A 242 -13.38 5.41 -29.59
C THR A 242 -14.45 4.31 -29.51
N ARG A 243 -14.93 3.99 -28.31
CA ARG A 243 -16.02 3.02 -28.09
C ARG A 243 -17.28 3.48 -28.82
N LEU A 244 -17.74 4.71 -28.56
CA LEU A 244 -18.96 5.26 -29.17
C LEU A 244 -18.90 5.30 -30.70
N CYS A 245 -17.69 5.45 -31.25
CA CYS A 245 -17.45 5.52 -32.69
C CYS A 245 -17.39 4.16 -33.42
N ASN A 246 -17.21 3.05 -32.70
CA ASN A 246 -16.88 1.73 -33.28
C ASN A 246 -17.90 0.62 -32.97
N LYS A 247 -19.01 0.93 -32.28
CA LYS A 247 -20.05 -0.05 -31.94
C LYS A 247 -21.46 0.48 -32.25
N ALA A 248 -22.44 -0.39 -32.08
CA ALA A 248 -23.83 0.03 -31.97
C ALA A 248 -24.01 0.87 -30.68
N THR A 249 -24.27 2.16 -30.86
CA THR A 249 -24.47 3.16 -29.80
C THR A 249 -25.93 3.57 -29.79
N THR A 250 -26.45 3.91 -28.61
CA THR A 250 -27.83 4.41 -28.48
C THR A 250 -27.86 5.95 -28.43
N LEU A 251 -29.02 6.55 -28.71
CA LEU A 251 -29.17 8.01 -28.51
C LEU A 251 -28.89 8.41 -27.06
N ALA A 252 -29.40 7.63 -26.09
CA ALA A 252 -29.17 7.87 -24.67
C ALA A 252 -27.66 7.90 -24.32
N GLU A 253 -26.85 7.00 -24.88
CA GLU A 253 -25.39 7.03 -24.67
C GLU A 253 -24.73 8.30 -25.25
N LEU A 254 -25.27 8.86 -26.35
CA LEU A 254 -24.78 10.12 -26.90
C LEU A 254 -25.26 11.34 -26.10
N ASP A 255 -26.52 11.34 -25.63
CA ASP A 255 -27.07 12.37 -24.74
C ASP A 255 -26.26 12.44 -23.43
N ASP A 256 -25.96 11.28 -22.83
CA ASP A 256 -25.14 11.16 -21.64
C ASP A 256 -23.72 11.69 -21.87
N TYR A 257 -23.11 11.36 -23.01
CA TYR A 257 -21.79 11.89 -23.37
C TYR A 257 -21.82 13.41 -23.57
N ALA A 258 -22.80 13.93 -24.32
CA ALA A 258 -22.92 15.34 -24.64
C ALA A 258 -23.25 16.21 -23.41
N SER A 259 -23.98 15.67 -22.44
CA SER A 259 -24.31 16.36 -21.18
C SER A 259 -23.15 16.36 -20.17
N SER A 260 -22.27 15.36 -20.22
CA SER A 260 -21.15 15.21 -19.29
C SER A 260 -19.83 15.80 -19.81
N HIS A 261 -19.71 16.09 -21.10
CA HIS A 261 -18.49 16.61 -21.73
C HIS A 261 -18.67 18.03 -22.26
N ARG A 262 -17.60 18.81 -22.24
CA ARG A 262 -17.60 20.12 -22.89
C ARG A 262 -17.72 19.93 -24.40
N ARG A 263 -18.70 20.60 -25.01
CA ARG A 263 -18.91 20.57 -26.46
C ARG A 263 -17.63 20.95 -27.20
N ASP A 264 -17.18 20.06 -28.07
CA ASP A 264 -16.03 20.24 -28.96
C ASP A 264 -16.45 19.93 -30.39
N VAL A 265 -16.45 20.95 -31.25
CA VAL A 265 -16.87 20.83 -32.65
C VAL A 265 -15.87 20.03 -33.51
N ALA A 266 -14.65 19.81 -33.03
CA ALA A 266 -13.67 18.94 -33.68
C ALA A 266 -13.85 17.47 -33.28
N ASN A 267 -14.59 17.20 -32.20
CA ASN A 267 -14.85 15.86 -31.71
C ASN A 267 -15.97 15.20 -32.52
N ARG A 268 -15.64 14.04 -33.09
CA ARG A 268 -16.54 13.32 -34.01
C ARG A 268 -17.84 12.87 -33.34
N VAL A 269 -17.82 12.58 -32.03
CA VAL A 269 -19.04 12.21 -31.29
C VAL A 269 -20.02 13.38 -31.23
N PHE A 270 -19.53 14.58 -30.88
CA PHE A 270 -20.35 15.80 -30.88
C PHE A 270 -20.85 16.16 -32.28
N VAL A 271 -19.99 15.99 -33.29
CA VAL A 271 -20.40 16.18 -34.69
C VAL A 271 -21.56 15.26 -35.06
N ALA A 272 -21.48 13.96 -34.76
CA ALA A 272 -22.58 13.03 -35.07
C ALA A 272 -23.84 13.32 -34.25
N TYR A 273 -23.68 13.64 -32.97
CA TYR A 273 -24.78 14.05 -32.10
C TYR A 273 -25.50 15.29 -32.65
N ASP A 274 -24.75 16.34 -33.00
CA ASP A 274 -25.30 17.57 -33.55
C ASP A 274 -26.02 17.35 -34.89
N ASN A 275 -25.50 16.45 -35.73
CA ASN A 275 -26.19 16.03 -36.93
C ASN A 275 -27.54 15.39 -36.58
N LEU A 276 -27.55 14.37 -35.72
CA LEU A 276 -28.79 13.67 -35.34
C LEU A 276 -29.85 14.61 -34.72
N VAL A 277 -29.43 15.53 -33.84
CA VAL A 277 -30.35 16.42 -33.12
C VAL A 277 -30.90 17.53 -34.00
N ASN A 278 -30.06 18.13 -34.85
CA ASN A 278 -30.41 19.36 -35.57
C ASN A 278 -30.88 19.10 -37.01
N LEU A 279 -30.88 17.86 -37.48
CA LEU A 279 -31.36 17.52 -38.82
C LEU A 279 -32.87 17.78 -38.95
N PRO A 280 -33.31 18.67 -39.86
CA PRO A 280 -34.73 19.05 -39.97
C PRO A 280 -35.65 17.90 -40.41
N THR A 281 -35.09 16.85 -41.02
CA THR A 281 -35.84 15.66 -41.46
C THR A 281 -35.84 14.55 -40.42
N HIS A 282 -35.07 14.69 -39.33
CA HIS A 282 -35.18 13.80 -38.18
C HIS A 282 -36.33 14.25 -37.30
N SER A 283 -37.08 13.28 -36.81
CA SER A 283 -38.03 13.53 -35.74
C SER A 283 -37.38 13.04 -34.44
N TYR A 284 -36.69 13.93 -33.73
CA TYR A 284 -35.98 13.64 -32.48
C TYR A 284 -36.87 13.09 -31.34
N ARG A 285 -38.17 12.86 -31.59
CA ARG A 285 -39.20 12.49 -30.62
C ARG A 285 -39.57 11.00 -30.62
N PHE A 286 -38.86 10.13 -31.34
CA PHE A 286 -39.24 8.72 -31.46
C PHE A 286 -38.47 7.77 -30.53
N MET A 287 -39.19 6.75 -30.06
CA MET A 287 -38.88 5.96 -28.85
C MET A 287 -37.70 4.98 -28.96
N SER A 288 -37.09 4.77 -30.14
CA SER A 288 -35.92 3.90 -30.26
C SER A 288 -35.07 4.20 -31.51
N LEU A 289 -33.92 4.83 -31.31
CA LEU A 289 -32.85 4.96 -32.32
C LEU A 289 -31.73 3.97 -32.02
N LYS A 290 -31.44 3.07 -32.96
CA LYS A 290 -30.24 2.22 -32.91
C LYS A 290 -29.22 2.80 -33.89
N LEU A 291 -28.11 3.31 -33.36
CA LEU A 291 -27.07 3.94 -34.15
C LEU A 291 -25.96 2.93 -34.36
N ASN A 292 -25.60 2.63 -35.61
CA ASN A 292 -24.42 1.81 -35.89
C ASN A 292 -23.30 2.71 -36.42
N PHE A 293 -22.43 3.14 -35.51
CA PHE A 293 -21.23 3.88 -35.88
C PHE A 293 -20.11 2.87 -36.06
N ASN A 294 -19.80 2.53 -37.31
CA ASN A 294 -18.58 1.80 -37.64
C ASN A 294 -17.56 2.82 -38.18
N GLY A 295 -16.86 3.53 -37.30
CA GLY A 295 -15.90 4.58 -37.66
C GLY A 295 -16.54 5.83 -38.31
N PHE A 296 -17.81 6.11 -37.98
CA PHE A 296 -18.72 7.09 -38.62
C PHE A 296 -19.02 6.83 -40.10
N VAL A 297 -18.63 5.68 -40.63
CA VAL A 297 -19.12 5.19 -41.92
C VAL A 297 -20.18 4.15 -41.58
N GLY A 298 -21.42 4.59 -41.44
CA GLY A 298 -22.46 3.78 -40.84
C GLY A 298 -23.85 4.11 -41.33
N SER A 299 -24.83 3.35 -40.85
CA SER A 299 -26.23 3.69 -41.03
C SER A 299 -26.95 3.80 -39.69
N VAL A 300 -27.82 4.80 -39.59
CA VAL A 300 -28.78 4.93 -38.51
C VAL A 300 -30.13 4.48 -39.05
N ASP A 301 -30.70 3.51 -38.36
CA ASP A 301 -32.03 2.99 -38.65
C ASP A 301 -32.98 3.57 -37.59
N GLU A 302 -33.85 4.47 -38.01
CA GLU A 302 -34.90 5.06 -37.20
C GLU A 302 -36.19 4.29 -37.41
N THR A 303 -36.76 3.76 -36.33
CA THR A 303 -38.06 3.09 -36.36
C THR A 303 -39.10 4.03 -35.80
N ILE A 304 -40.02 4.46 -36.66
CA ILE A 304 -41.16 5.31 -36.31
C ILE A 304 -42.34 4.40 -36.08
N THR A 305 -42.92 4.44 -34.87
CA THR A 305 -44.21 3.79 -34.60
C THR A 305 -45.25 4.88 -34.41
N GLU A 306 -46.17 4.98 -35.35
CA GLU A 306 -47.27 5.93 -35.26
C GLU A 306 -48.29 5.50 -34.21
N THR A 307 -49.14 6.43 -33.74
CA THR A 307 -50.31 6.13 -32.89
C THR A 307 -51.25 5.09 -33.52
N SER A 308 -51.23 4.96 -34.84
CA SER A 308 -51.98 3.96 -35.61
C SER A 308 -51.43 2.53 -35.46
N GLY A 309 -50.25 2.35 -34.86
CA GLY A 309 -49.50 1.09 -34.83
C GLY A 309 -48.68 0.84 -36.10
N THR A 310 -48.74 1.73 -37.10
CA THR A 310 -47.90 1.64 -38.30
C THR A 310 -46.44 1.82 -37.94
N VAL A 311 -45.60 0.89 -38.40
CA VAL A 311 -44.15 0.96 -38.20
C VAL A 311 -43.47 1.35 -39.52
N THR A 312 -42.75 2.46 -39.48
CA THR A 312 -41.96 2.98 -40.59
C THR A 312 -40.47 2.88 -40.25
N LEU A 313 -39.64 2.49 -41.21
CA LEU A 313 -38.19 2.50 -41.06
C LEU A 313 -37.62 3.63 -41.92
N ASN A 314 -36.86 4.55 -41.32
CA ASN A 314 -36.00 5.48 -42.06
C ASN A 314 -34.56 5.02 -41.93
N ARG A 315 -33.82 5.08 -43.04
CA ARG A 315 -32.39 4.74 -43.05
C ARG A 315 -31.56 5.93 -43.47
N TYR A 316 -30.64 6.27 -42.59
CA TYR A 316 -29.74 7.40 -42.65
C TYR A 316 -28.33 6.87 -42.80
N LYS A 317 -27.50 7.43 -43.69
CA LYS A 317 -26.10 7.00 -43.86
C LYS A 317 -25.14 8.13 -43.51
N PHE A 318 -24.10 7.84 -42.75
CA PHE A 318 -23.06 8.79 -42.39
C PHE A 318 -21.78 8.50 -43.17
N ASN A 319 -21.09 9.54 -43.62
CA ASN A 319 -19.73 9.43 -44.17
C ASN A 319 -18.66 9.71 -43.11
N ALA A 320 -17.38 9.58 -43.49
CA ALA A 320 -16.25 9.76 -42.58
C ALA A 320 -16.22 11.13 -41.87
N GLN A 321 -16.85 12.16 -42.43
CA GLN A 321 -16.96 13.52 -41.90
C GLN A 321 -18.23 13.74 -41.04
N GLY A 322 -19.02 12.69 -40.79
CA GLY A 322 -20.30 12.80 -40.06
C GLY A 322 -21.43 13.39 -40.88
N LEU A 323 -21.26 13.60 -42.18
CA LEU A 323 -22.32 14.12 -43.04
C LEU A 323 -23.36 13.03 -43.32
N LEU A 324 -24.63 13.40 -43.15
CA LEU A 324 -25.75 12.50 -43.39
C LEU A 324 -26.16 12.47 -44.88
N THR A 325 -26.46 11.29 -45.40
CA THR A 325 -27.33 11.07 -46.56
C THR A 325 -28.55 10.29 -46.10
N GLU A 326 -29.73 10.88 -46.10
CA GLU A 326 -30.98 10.12 -45.98
C GLU A 326 -31.07 9.20 -47.18
N ALA A 327 -31.32 7.90 -47.00
CA ALA A 327 -31.45 6.98 -48.13
C ALA A 327 -32.91 6.56 -48.32
N TYR A 328 -33.72 6.50 -47.27
CA TYR A 328 -35.05 5.90 -47.35
C TYR A 328 -36.03 6.57 -46.39
N ASN A 329 -37.12 7.10 -46.94
CA ASN A 329 -38.29 7.57 -46.20
C ASN A 329 -39.40 6.53 -46.36
N GLY A 330 -39.68 5.79 -45.28
CA GLY A 330 -40.62 4.68 -45.36
C GLY A 330 -42.09 5.10 -45.53
N HIS A 331 -42.45 6.37 -45.31
CA HIS A 331 -43.81 6.87 -45.55
C HIS A 331 -44.10 7.05 -47.03
N THR A 332 -43.13 7.54 -47.80
CA THR A 332 -43.31 7.78 -49.24
C THR A 332 -42.94 6.58 -50.09
N ARG A 333 -42.20 5.60 -49.53
CA ARG A 333 -41.57 4.48 -50.25
C ARG A 333 -40.65 4.94 -51.39
N VAL A 334 -40.17 6.18 -51.30
CA VAL A 334 -39.29 6.79 -52.30
C VAL A 334 -37.89 6.91 -51.70
N LEU A 335 -36.89 6.43 -52.45
CA LEU A 335 -35.49 6.69 -52.15
C LEU A 335 -35.22 8.17 -52.42
N THR A 336 -35.14 8.96 -51.35
CA THR A 336 -34.75 10.37 -51.39
C THR A 336 -33.38 10.50 -50.76
N GLN A 337 -32.42 11.01 -51.52
CA GLN A 337 -31.05 11.26 -51.07
C GLN A 337 -30.83 12.74 -50.81
N TYR A 338 -30.63 13.13 -49.56
CA TYR A 338 -30.20 14.48 -49.21
C TYR A 338 -28.67 14.53 -49.08
N THR A 339 -28.09 15.64 -49.50
CA THR A 339 -26.66 15.95 -49.34
C THR A 339 -26.55 17.24 -48.53
N TYR A 340 -25.75 17.20 -47.47
CA TYR A 340 -25.49 18.36 -46.61
C TYR A 340 -24.03 18.82 -46.76
N ALA A 341 -23.77 20.07 -46.42
CA ALA A 341 -22.45 20.64 -46.20
C ALA A 341 -22.36 21.24 -44.80
N TYR A 342 -21.15 21.56 -44.35
CA TYR A 342 -20.89 22.18 -43.04
C TYR A 342 -19.96 23.37 -43.18
N ASP A 343 -20.27 24.45 -42.47
CA ASP A 343 -19.30 25.47 -42.13
C ASP A 343 -19.55 26.04 -40.72
N ALA A 344 -18.53 26.71 -40.17
CA ALA A 344 -18.57 27.24 -38.80
C ALA A 344 -19.63 28.33 -38.58
N LYS A 345 -20.14 28.95 -39.65
CA LYS A 345 -21.12 30.04 -39.58
C LYS A 345 -22.56 29.52 -39.65
N HIS A 346 -22.83 28.56 -40.50
CA HIS A 346 -24.17 28.08 -40.80
C HIS A 346 -24.48 26.72 -40.17
N GLY A 347 -23.48 26.06 -39.57
CA GLY A 347 -23.61 24.68 -39.14
C GLY A 347 -23.84 23.77 -40.36
N TYR A 348 -24.63 22.71 -40.18
CA TYR A 348 -25.01 21.84 -41.28
C TYR A 348 -26.17 22.43 -42.09
N TYR A 349 -26.02 22.49 -43.42
CA TYR A 349 -27.06 22.98 -44.32
C TYR A 349 -27.22 22.08 -45.55
N LEU A 350 -28.42 22.07 -46.11
CA LEU A 350 -28.76 21.26 -47.28
C LEU A 350 -28.10 21.86 -48.54
N VAL A 351 -27.38 21.04 -49.29
CA VAL A 351 -26.76 21.43 -50.58
C VAL A 351 -27.28 20.64 -51.77
N GLY A 352 -27.90 19.48 -51.53
CA GLY A 352 -28.43 18.64 -52.59
C GLY A 352 -29.61 17.77 -52.15
N LYS A 353 -30.53 17.50 -53.08
CA LYS A 353 -31.57 16.48 -52.94
C LYS A 353 -31.65 15.68 -54.23
N LYS A 354 -31.77 14.37 -54.15
CA LYS A 354 -32.07 13.50 -55.30
C LYS A 354 -33.29 12.65 -54.99
N GLU A 355 -34.32 12.74 -55.80
CA GLU A 355 -35.59 12.03 -55.61
C GLU A 355 -36.16 11.62 -56.96
N LYS A 356 -36.57 10.35 -57.12
CA LYS A 356 -37.20 9.82 -58.37
C LYS A 356 -36.42 10.19 -59.64
N GLY A 357 -35.08 10.11 -59.58
CA GLY A 357 -34.20 10.42 -60.72
C GLY A 357 -33.96 11.91 -60.98
N LYS A 358 -34.58 12.82 -60.22
CA LYS A 358 -34.34 14.28 -60.30
C LYS A 358 -33.33 14.70 -59.24
N SER A 359 -32.39 15.58 -59.61
CA SER A 359 -31.41 16.18 -58.70
C SER A 359 -31.70 17.67 -58.53
N TYR A 360 -31.65 18.14 -57.30
CA TYR A 360 -31.85 19.52 -56.88
C TYR A 360 -30.59 19.97 -56.15
N ALA A 361 -30.09 21.15 -56.47
CA ALA A 361 -28.96 21.78 -55.77
C ALA A 361 -29.48 22.99 -54.98
N TYR A 362 -29.04 23.11 -53.75
CA TYR A 362 -29.40 24.21 -52.85
C TYR A 362 -28.15 25.06 -52.61
N LYS A 363 -28.31 26.38 -52.66
CA LYS A 363 -27.27 27.34 -52.28
C LYS A 363 -27.59 27.86 -50.89
N CYS A 364 -26.60 27.85 -50.02
CA CYS A 364 -26.69 28.41 -48.68
C CYS A 364 -26.47 29.92 -48.69
#